data_AF-A0A3M6QIN1-F1
#
_entry.id   AF-A0A3M6QIN1-F1
#
_cell.length_a   1.000
_cell.length_b   1.000
_cell.length_c   1.000
_cell.angle_alpha   90.00
_cell.angle_beta   90.00
_cell.angle_gamma   90.00
#
_symmetry.space_group_name_H-M   'P 1'
#
loop_
_entity.id
_entity.type
_entity.pdbx_description
1 polymer ?
#
loop_
_entity_poly.entity_id
_entity_poly.type
_entity_poly.pdbx_seq_one_letter_code
_entity_poly.pdbx_strand_id
1 'polypeptide(L)'
;MKHVKSSSFDAAYPEPPIGVTRQPLGPDTETQSFASAINALAMARRYLIEGDERAAERKASAALEALRTLVMTAAPSRVAH
;
A
#
# COMPACT_ATOMS: atom_id res chain seq x y z
N MET A 1 7.99 42.81 -5.70
CA MET A 1 8.03 41.34 -5.87
C MET A 1 7.31 40.73 -4.68
N LYS A 2 6.16 40.08 -4.89
CA LYS A 2 5.33 39.53 -3.80
C LYS A 2 5.67 38.06 -3.63
N HIS A 3 6.08 37.66 -2.42
CA HIS A 3 6.38 36.28 -2.07
C HIS A 3 5.18 35.37 -2.36
N VAL A 4 5.38 34.39 -3.24
CA VAL A 4 4.41 33.34 -3.51
C VAL A 4 4.54 32.32 -2.37
N LYS A 5 3.44 32.12 -1.63
CA LYS A 5 3.37 31.16 -0.52
C LYS A 5 3.64 29.76 -1.07
N SER A 6 4.68 29.11 -0.57
CA SER A 6 4.95 27.70 -0.78
C SER A 6 3.74 26.88 -0.36
N SER A 7 3.19 26.11 -1.29
CA SER A 7 2.15 25.12 -1.03
C SER A 7 2.81 23.98 -0.25
N SER A 8 2.51 23.91 1.05
CA SER A 8 2.80 22.73 1.85
C SER A 8 1.88 21.61 1.36
N PHE A 9 2.47 20.57 0.76
CA PHE A 9 1.80 19.29 0.57
C PHE A 9 1.60 18.68 1.95
N ASP A 10 0.44 18.90 2.54
CA ASP A 10 -0.01 18.20 3.73
C ASP A 10 -0.50 16.83 3.26
N ALA A 11 0.40 15.84 3.33
CA ALA A 11 0.00 14.44 3.24
C ALA A 11 -0.73 14.10 4.53
N ALA A 12 -1.93 14.66 4.69
CA ALA A 12 -2.91 14.20 5.65
C ALA A 12 -3.22 12.75 5.25
N TYR A 13 -2.45 11.82 5.79
CA TYR A 13 -2.85 10.42 5.86
C TYR A 13 -4.18 10.45 6.61
N PRO A 14 -5.32 10.12 5.97
CA PRO A 14 -6.51 9.86 6.75
C PRO A 14 -6.15 8.69 7.66
N GLU A 15 -6.10 8.93 8.97
CA GLU A 15 -6.11 7.83 9.92
C GLU A 15 -7.30 6.94 9.54
N PRO A 16 -7.10 5.63 9.39
CA PRO A 16 -8.18 4.75 8.98
C PRO A 16 -9.32 4.91 10.00
N PRO A 17 -10.57 5.05 9.54
CA PRO A 17 -11.68 5.40 10.42
C PRO A 17 -11.75 4.43 11.60
N ILE A 18 -11.80 4.99 12.81
CA ILE A 18 -12.04 4.25 14.05
C ILE A 18 -13.42 3.62 13.90
N GLY A 19 -13.47 2.35 13.50
CA GLY A 19 -14.70 1.66 13.12
C GLY A 19 -14.56 0.67 11.97
N VAL A 20 -13.41 0.61 11.27
CA VAL A 20 -13.15 -0.52 10.36
C VAL A 20 -12.93 -1.76 11.22
N THR A 21 -13.96 -2.60 11.33
CA THR A 21 -13.85 -3.97 11.83
C THR A 21 -12.77 -4.67 11.00
N ARG A 22 -11.56 -4.78 11.55
CA ARG A 22 -10.45 -5.53 10.94
C ARG A 22 -10.85 -6.99 10.96
N GLN A 23 -11.53 -7.44 9.90
CA GLN A 23 -11.76 -8.86 9.72
C GLN A 23 -10.41 -9.51 9.43
N PRO A 24 -10.03 -10.56 10.19
CA PRO A 24 -8.85 -11.33 9.85
C PRO A 24 -9.06 -11.90 8.45
N LEU A 25 -8.13 -11.61 7.54
CA LEU A 25 -8.06 -12.29 6.27
C LEU A 25 -7.67 -13.74 6.56
N GLY A 26 -8.35 -14.69 5.94
CA GLY A 26 -7.96 -16.09 6.03
C GLY A 26 -6.51 -16.26 5.54
N PRO A 27 -5.78 -17.28 6.02
CA PRO A 27 -4.37 -17.49 5.67
C PRO A 27 -4.15 -17.59 4.14
N ASP A 28 -5.15 -18.08 3.40
CA ASP A 28 -5.13 -18.12 1.94
C ASP A 28 -5.19 -16.72 1.31
N THR A 29 -6.00 -15.82 1.87
CA THR A 29 -6.15 -14.46 1.36
C THR A 29 -4.94 -13.58 1.70
N GLU A 30 -4.30 -13.81 2.83
CA GLU A 30 -3.01 -13.18 3.16
C GLU A 30 -1.91 -13.64 2.20
N THR A 31 -1.80 -14.95 1.96
CA THR A 31 -0.82 -15.52 1.03
C THR A 31 -1.01 -14.99 -0.39
N GLN A 32 -2.25 -14.90 -0.87
CA GLN A 32 -2.58 -14.34 -2.19
C GLN A 32 -2.26 -12.85 -2.29
N SER A 33 -2.57 -12.07 -1.24
CA SER A 33 -2.28 -10.63 -1.22
C SER A 33 -0.77 -10.36 -1.23
N PHE A 34 0.02 -11.20 -0.55
CA PHE A 34 1.47 -11.07 -0.53
C PHE A 34 2.06 -11.44 -1.90
N ALA A 35 1.60 -12.54 -2.50
CA ALA A 35 1.99 -12.92 -3.86
C ALA A 35 1.65 -11.84 -4.89
N SER A 36 0.48 -11.20 -4.76
CA SER A 36 0.06 -10.08 -5.60
C SER A 36 0.99 -8.87 -5.47
N ALA A 37 1.38 -8.51 -4.24
CA ALA A 37 2.32 -7.42 -3.99
C ALA A 37 3.70 -7.68 -4.62
N ILE A 38 4.23 -8.88 -4.47
CA ILE A 38 5.52 -9.29 -5.07
C ILE A 38 5.45 -9.22 -6.60
N ASN A 39 4.37 -9.73 -7.20
CA ASN A 39 4.18 -9.67 -8.65
C ASN A 39 4.09 -8.21 -9.14
N ALA A 40 3.37 -7.35 -8.44
CA ALA A 40 3.26 -5.93 -8.77
C ALA A 40 4.64 -5.22 -8.71
N LEU A 41 5.47 -5.52 -7.71
CA LEU A 41 6.86 -5.01 -7.64
C LEU A 41 7.73 -5.50 -8.80
N ALA A 42 7.61 -6.78 -9.18
CA ALA A 42 8.33 -7.33 -10.32
C ALA A 42 7.95 -6.61 -11.63
N MET A 43 6.67 -6.31 -11.83
CA MET A 43 6.20 -5.52 -12.97
C MET A 43 6.69 -4.06 -12.89
N ALA A 44 6.69 -3.45 -11.70
CA ALA A 44 7.19 -2.08 -11.52
C ALA A 44 8.65 -1.97 -11.94
N ARG A 45 9.50 -2.91 -11.51
CA ARG A 45 10.90 -2.99 -11.92
C ARG A 45 11.04 -3.15 -13.44
N ARG A 46 10.22 -3.99 -14.06
CA ARG A 46 10.23 -4.18 -15.51
C ARG A 46 9.92 -2.86 -16.24
N TYR A 47 8.88 -2.14 -15.80
CA TYR A 47 8.53 -0.85 -16.42
C TYR A 47 9.60 0.22 -16.24
N LEU A 48 10.33 0.24 -15.12
CA LEU A 48 11.49 1.12 -14.95
C LEU A 48 12.61 0.82 -15.96
N ILE A 49 12.87 -0.47 -16.23
CA ILE A 49 13.86 -0.89 -17.22
C ILE A 49 13.41 -0.50 -18.65
N GLU A 50 12.11 -0.57 -18.91
CA GLU A 50 11.50 -0.18 -20.20
C GLU A 50 11.37 1.35 -20.35
N GLY A 51 11.64 2.13 -19.30
CA GLY A 51 11.55 3.60 -19.31
C GLY A 51 10.12 4.15 -19.12
N ASP A 52 9.14 3.30 -18.82
CA ASP A 52 7.76 3.73 -18.51
C ASP A 52 7.60 3.98 -17.00
N GLU A 53 8.07 5.14 -16.55
CA GLU A 53 8.03 5.55 -15.15
C GLU A 53 6.59 5.61 -14.60
N ARG A 54 5.61 6.00 -15.43
CA ARG A 54 4.20 6.09 -15.01
C ARG A 54 3.60 4.72 -14.77
N ALA A 55 3.91 3.74 -15.62
CA ALA A 55 3.47 2.36 -15.40
C ALA A 55 4.17 1.73 -14.19
N ALA A 56 5.45 2.04 -13.99
CA ALA A 56 6.20 1.61 -12.82
C ALA A 56 5.59 2.14 -11.52
N GLU A 57 5.30 3.44 -11.45
CA GLU A 57 4.68 4.07 -10.30
C GLU A 57 3.32 3.45 -9.98
N ARG A 58 2.45 3.26 -10.99
CA ARG A 58 1.15 2.60 -10.79
C ARG A 58 1.29 1.20 -10.20
N LYS A 59 2.26 0.41 -10.67
CA LYS A 59 2.51 -0.94 -10.15
C LYS A 59 3.10 -0.92 -8.74
N ALA A 60 3.98 0.02 -8.44
CA ALA A 60 4.52 0.20 -7.10
C ALA A 60 3.43 0.62 -6.10
N SER A 61 2.54 1.53 -6.48
CA SER A 61 1.39 1.94 -5.65
C SER A 61 0.43 0.79 -5.38
N ALA A 62 0.11 -0.02 -6.41
CA ALA A 62 -0.72 -1.22 -6.23
C ALA A 62 -0.08 -2.24 -5.27
N ALA A 63 1.25 -2.43 -5.34
CA ALA A 63 1.96 -3.28 -4.40
C ALA A 63 1.89 -2.73 -2.97
N LEU A 64 2.06 -1.42 -2.81
CA LEU A 64 2.00 -0.75 -1.51
C LEU A 64 0.60 -0.88 -0.88
N GLU A 65 -0.46 -0.73 -1.67
CA GLU A 65 -1.83 -0.93 -1.21
C GLU A 65 -2.07 -2.36 -0.72
N ALA A 66 -1.65 -3.37 -1.50
CA ALA A 66 -1.77 -4.78 -1.10
C ALA A 66 -1.01 -5.08 0.21
N LEU A 67 0.20 -4.53 0.38
CA LEU A 67 0.98 -4.66 1.61
C LEU A 67 0.33 -3.92 2.79
N ARG A 68 -0.27 -2.75 2.57
CA ARG A 68 -1.02 -2.03 3.60
C ARG A 68 -2.23 -2.82 4.07
N THR A 69 -2.99 -3.39 3.14
CA THR A 69 -4.12 -4.27 3.47
C THR A 69 -3.64 -5.43 4.35
N LEU A 70 -2.55 -6.10 3.96
CA LEU A 70 -1.95 -7.17 4.76
C LEU A 70 -1.54 -6.73 6.16
N VAL A 71 -0.86 -5.59 6.30
CA VAL A 71 -0.44 -5.10 7.63
C VAL A 71 -1.65 -4.75 8.49
N MET A 72 -2.70 -4.18 7.90
CA MET A 72 -3.94 -3.86 8.61
C MET A 72 -4.70 -5.11 9.05
N THR A 73 -4.62 -6.21 8.30
CA THR A 73 -5.32 -7.47 8.60
C THR A 73 -4.51 -8.43 9.46
N ALA A 74 -3.17 -8.41 9.36
CA ALA A 74 -2.25 -9.25 10.13
C ALA A 74 -1.95 -8.71 11.54
N ALA A 75 -2.46 -7.52 11.89
CA ALA A 75 -2.35 -6.98 13.25
C ALA A 75 -3.07 -7.90 14.26
N PRO A 76 -2.48 -8.17 15.43
CA PRO A 76 -2.49 -9.50 16.04
C PRO A 76 -3.79 -9.88 16.76
N SER A 77 -4.33 -11.05 16.40
CA SER A 77 -5.01 -11.99 17.28
C SER A 77 -4.01 -12.67 18.25
N ARG A 78 -3.19 -11.87 18.97
CA ARG A 78 -2.30 -12.36 20.03
C ARG A 78 -2.71 -11.79 21.39
N VAL A 79 -3.90 -12.15 21.90
CA VAL A 79 -4.14 -12.35 23.35
C VAL A 79 -5.39 -13.24 23.48
N ALA A 80 -5.20 -14.56 23.55
CA ALA A 80 -6.14 -15.49 24.19
C ALA A 80 -5.46 -16.86 24.29
N HIS A 81 -4.54 -17.01 25.25
CA HIS A 81 -4.30 -18.28 25.94
C HIS A 81 -3.58 -18.00 27.25
#